data_AF-A0A554KTB1-F1
#
_entry.id   AF-A0A554KTB1-F1
#
_cell.length_a   1.000
_cell.length_b   1.000
_cell.length_c   1.000
_cell.angle_alpha   90.00
_cell.angle_beta   90.00
_cell.angle_gamma   90.00
#
_symmetry.space_group_name_H-M   'P 1'
#
loop_
_entity.id
_entity.type
_entity.pdbx_description
1 polymer ?
#
loop_
_entity_poly.entity_id
_entity_poly.type
_entity_poly.pdbx_seq_one_letter_code
_entity_poly.pdbx_strand_id
1 'polypeptide(L)' 'MNTITIPKTISRGDDLVVVPRRDYEALRANQIPVRYLSGRAAARLDRRVAMSIRAHQNGSTRRIKSLADLM' A
#
# COMPACT_ATOMS: atom_id res chain seq x y z
N MET A 1 -23.53 26.50 18.95
CA MET A 1 -22.73 25.30 19.31
C MET A 1 -23.50 24.09 18.82
N ASN A 2 -23.11 23.52 17.67
CA ASN A 2 -23.83 22.38 17.11
C ASN A 2 -23.27 21.11 17.73
N THR A 3 -24.05 20.49 18.61
CA THR A 3 -23.73 19.21 19.22
C THR A 3 -24.22 18.10 18.30
N ILE A 4 -23.30 17.28 17.78
CA ILE A 4 -23.64 16.09 17.00
C ILE A 4 -23.44 14.89 17.89
N THR A 5 -24.53 14.16 18.16
CA THR A 5 -24.46 12.89 18.91
C THR A 5 -24.16 11.76 17.94
N ILE A 6 -23.01 11.10 18.12
CA ILE A 6 -22.63 9.92 17.35
C ILE A 6 -23.10 8.67 18.13
N PRO A 7 -24.02 7.86 17.58
CA PRO A 7 -24.44 6.62 18.22
C PRO A 7 -23.27 5.65 18.44
N LYS A 8 -23.16 5.09 19.65
CA LYS A 8 -22.13 4.09 20.00
C LYS A 8 -22.15 2.85 19.10
N THR A 9 -23.29 2.56 18.48
CA THR A 9 -23.47 1.46 17.54
C THR A 9 -22.65 1.63 16.25
N ILE A 10 -22.27 2.86 15.89
CA ILE A 10 -21.49 3.14 14.67
C ILE A 10 -20.05 2.67 14.83
N SER A 11 -19.43 2.85 15.99
CA SER A 11 -18.04 2.41 16.19
C SER A 11 -17.92 0.91 16.44
N ARG A 12 -19.01 0.21 16.81
CA ARG A 12 -19.02 -1.23 17.15
C ARG A 12 -17.95 -1.64 18.19
N GLY A 13 -17.45 -0.69 18.99
CA GLY A 13 -16.39 -0.92 19.96
C GLY A 13 -14.97 -0.63 19.45
N ASP A 14 -14.80 -0.26 18.18
CA ASP A 14 -13.53 0.23 17.63
C ASP A 14 -13.37 1.74 17.83
N ASP A 15 -12.14 2.20 17.66
CA ASP A 15 -11.76 3.61 17.68
C ASP A 15 -12.37 4.37 16.48
N LEU A 16 -12.87 5.57 16.75
CA LEU A 16 -13.47 6.44 15.73
C LEU A 16 -12.59 7.65 15.45
N VAL A 17 -12.33 7.90 14.17
CA VAL A 17 -11.62 9.11 13.71
C VAL A 17 -12.60 10.01 12.97
N VAL A 18 -12.67 11.28 13.36
CA VAL A 18 -13.47 12.31 12.69
C VAL A 18 -12.58 13.10 11.76
N VAL A 19 -12.92 13.12 10.47
CA VAL A 19 -12.19 13.84 9.43
C VAL A 19 -13.13 14.71 8.59
N PRO A 20 -12.65 15.85 8.05
CA PRO A 20 -13.39 16.61 7.06
C PRO A 20 -13.72 15.75 5.83
N ARG A 21 -14.93 15.91 5.30
CA ARG A 21 -15.42 15.12 4.16
C ARG A 21 -14.47 15.18 2.96
N ARG A 22 -13.94 16.36 2.65
CA ARG A 22 -13.00 16.57 1.54
C ARG A 22 -11.75 15.70 1.67
N ASP A 23 -11.20 15.61 2.88
CA ASP A 23 -9.98 14.83 3.15
C ASP A 23 -10.28 13.34 3.09
N TYR A 24 -11.43 12.91 3.60
CA TYR A 24 -11.89 11.52 3.47
C TYR A 24 -12.05 11.10 2.00
N GLU A 25 -12.64 11.95 1.16
CA GLU A 25 -12.78 11.68 -0.27
C GLU A 25 -11.41 11.61 -0.98
N ALA A 26 -10.47 12.48 -0.61
CA ALA A 26 -9.10 12.43 -1.13
C ALA A 26 -8.36 11.15 -0.69
N LEU A 27 -8.50 10.72 0.56
CA LEU A 27 -7.93 9.46 1.05
C LEU A 27 -8.51 8.25 0.32
N ARG A 28 -9.82 8.25 0.09
CA ARG A 28 -10.52 7.18 -0.65
C ARG A 28 -10.06 7.11 -2.10
N ALA A 29 -9.90 8.25 -2.78
CA ALA A 29 -9.46 8.31 -4.17
C ALA A 29 -8.01 7.80 -4.36
N ASN A 30 -7.15 8.02 -3.36
CA ASN A 30 -5.77 7.57 -3.35
C ASN A 30 -5.58 6.20 -2.67
N GLN A 31 -6.67 5.50 -2.37
CA GLN A 31 -6.59 4.20 -1.72
C GLN A 31 -5.98 3.19 -2.70
N ILE A 32 -4.70 2.89 -2.50
CA ILE A 32 -4.03 1.84 -3.26
C ILE A 32 -4.62 0.51 -2.81
N PRO A 33 -5.15 -0.34 -3.72
CA PRO A 33 -5.64 -1.65 -3.34
C PRO A 33 -4.48 -2.47 -2.78
N VAL A 34 -4.47 -2.65 -1.47
CA VAL A 34 -3.50 -3.49 -0.79
C VAL A 34 -3.93 -4.93 -1.00
N ARG A 35 -3.23 -5.63 -1.88
CA ARG A 35 -3.44 -7.05 -2.11
C ARG A 35 -2.33 -7.84 -1.44
N TYR A 36 -2.67 -8.50 -0.33
CA TYR A 36 -1.75 -9.44 0.30
C TYR A 36 -1.63 -10.69 -0.56
N LEU A 37 -0.42 -10.98 -1.01
CA LEU A 37 -0.13 -12.26 -1.65
C LEU A 37 0.00 -13.34 -0.58
N SER A 38 -0.49 -14.54 -0.87
CA SER A 38 -0.37 -15.70 0.01
C SER A 38 0.05 -16.96 -0.77
N GLY A 39 0.50 -17.97 -0.03
CA GLY A 39 0.88 -19.27 -0.57
C GLY A 39 1.95 -19.18 -1.67
N ARG A 40 1.71 -19.88 -2.78
CA ARG A 40 2.67 -19.95 -3.90
C ARG A 40 2.97 -18.58 -4.53
N ALA A 41 1.99 -17.67 -4.54
CA ALA A 41 2.19 -16.35 -5.12
C ALA A 41 3.16 -15.50 -4.29
N ALA A 42 3.03 -15.54 -2.95
CA ALA A 42 3.95 -14.89 -2.02
C ALA A 42 5.35 -15.50 -2.15
N ALA A 43 5.47 -16.83 -2.05
CA ALA A 43 6.76 -17.52 -2.13
C ALA A 43 7.51 -17.25 -3.46
N ARG A 44 6.78 -17.11 -4.58
CA ARG A 44 7.37 -16.75 -5.87
C ARG A 44 7.91 -15.32 -5.86
N LEU A 45 7.18 -14.38 -5.26
CA LEU A 45 7.65 -13.00 -5.12
C LEU A 45 8.89 -12.94 -4.23
N ASP A 46 8.88 -13.62 -3.08
CA ASP A 46 10.02 -13.64 -2.14
C ASP A 46 11.29 -14.16 -2.81
N ARG A 47 11.18 -15.24 -3.60
CA ARG A 47 12.32 -15.75 -4.38
C ARG A 47 12.85 -14.72 -5.38
N ARG A 48 11.95 -14.04 -6.11
CA ARG A 48 12.35 -13.01 -7.08
C ARG A 48 13.07 -11.86 -6.39
N VAL A 49 12.54 -11.38 -5.27
CA VAL A 49 13.15 -10.30 -4.49
C VAL A 49 14.52 -10.71 -3.97
N ALA A 50 14.65 -11.90 -3.38
CA ALA A 50 15.93 -12.41 -2.89
C ALA A 50 16.98 -12.52 -4.02
N MET A 51 16.60 -13.00 -5.20
CA MET A 51 17.48 -13.04 -6.37
C MET A 51 17.91 -11.64 -6.82
N SER A 52 16.96 -10.69 -6.90
CA SER A 52 17.26 -9.32 -7.31
C SER A 52 18.18 -8.59 -6.33
N ILE A 53 17.99 -8.81 -5.02
CA ILE A 53 18.88 -8.26 -3.98
C ILE A 53 20.31 -8.78 -4.16
N ARG A 54 20.47 -10.09 -4.34
CA ARG A 54 21.80 -10.70 -4.60
C ARG A 54 22.43 -10.16 -5.86
N ALA A 55 21.67 -10.05 -6.95
CA ALA A 55 22.16 -9.49 -8.21
C ALA A 55 22.64 -8.04 -8.05
N HIS A 56 21.91 -7.23 -7.26
CA HIS A 56 22.31 -5.87 -6.95
C HIS A 56 23.60 -5.81 -6.12
N GLN A 57 23.68 -6.60 -5.05
CA GLN A 57 24.86 -6.68 -4.18
C GLN A 57 26.12 -7.12 -4.94
N ASN A 58 25.97 -8.03 -5.90
CA ASN A 58 27.06 -8.52 -6.74
C ASN A 58 27.39 -7.58 -7.92
N GLY A 59 26.77 -6.40 -8.01
CA GLY A 59 27.00 -5.45 -9.09
C GLY A 59 26.44 -5.89 -10.45
N SER A 60 25.67 -6.99 -10.50
CA SER A 60 25.00 -7.52 -11.69
C SER A 60 23.72 -6.74 -12.04
N THR A 61 23.77 -5.41 -11.93
CA THR A 61 22.66 -4.51 -12.26
C THR A 61 23.13 -3.44 -13.23
N ARG A 62 22.25 -3.04 -14.15
CA ARG A 62 22.52 -1.97 -15.12
C ARG A 62 21.76 -0.72 -14.70
N ARG A 63 22.45 0.41 -14.62
CA ARG A 63 21.80 1.71 -14.47
C ARG A 63 21.17 2.12 -15.79
N ILE A 64 19.86 2.33 -15.78
CA ILE A 64 19.10 2.86 -16.91
C ILE A 64 18.62 4.26 -16.55
N LYS A 65 18.50 5.16 -17.53
CA LYS A 65 17.97 6.52 -17.32
C LYS A 65 16.44 6.51 -17.32
N SER A 66 15.85 5.61 -18.10
CA SER A 66 14.40 5.44 -18.19
C SER A 66 14.02 3.97 -18.42
N LEU A 67 12.75 3.64 -18.19
CA LEU A 67 12.17 2.34 -18.55
C LEU A 67 12.27 2.05 -20.06
N ALA A 68 12.33 3.09 -20.90
CA ALA A 68 12.47 2.91 -22.35
C ALA A 68 13.81 2.28 -22.73
N ASP A 69 14.85 2.43 -21.90
CA ASP A 69 16.18 1.86 -22.14
C ASP A 69 16.24 0.34 -21.86
N LEU A 70 15.12 -0.25 -21.41
CA LEU A 70 15.00 -1.67 -21.10
C LEU A 70 14.48 -2.51 -22.29
N MET A 71 13.92 -1.86 -23.31
CA MET A 71 13.42 -2.46 -24.56
C MET A 71 14.45 -2.28 -25.68
#